data_AF-A0A8H6ITR9-F1
#
_entry.id   AF-A0A8H6ITR9-F1
#
_cell.length_a   1.000
_cell.length_b   1.000
_cell.length_c   1.000
_cell.angle_alpha   90.00
_cell.angle_beta   90.00
_cell.angle_gamma   90.00
#
_symmetry.space_group_name_H-M   'P 1'
#
loop_
_entity.id
_entity.type
_entity.pdbx_description
1 polymer ?
#
loop_
_entity_poly.entity_id
_entity_poly.type
_entity_poly.pdbx_seq_one_letter_code
_entity_poly.pdbx_strand_id
1 'polypeptide(L)'
;MPFMPEQSPFICCDTQRCRVFAFQTALEDNKISLFGDSKTVIGTVHLHNDEQLQEFPKSNADWAAGKEVELVAICRVRRHSKLLGEEVSFQPLLESWDAYVVLWVEWSDGVAYRLASGEVDKEAWEGMALEDVALVLV
;
A
#
# COMPACT_ATOMS: atom_id res chain seq x y z
N MET A 1 37.78 1.48 17.82
CA MET A 1 37.10 0.91 16.64
C MET A 1 35.61 0.97 16.92
N PRO A 2 34.80 1.67 16.11
CA PRO A 2 33.36 1.61 16.29
C PRO A 2 32.88 0.19 15.94
N PHE A 3 32.05 -0.37 16.80
CA PHE A 3 31.42 -1.68 16.62
C PHE A 3 30.25 -1.50 15.66
N MET A 4 30.35 -2.12 14.48
CA MET A 4 29.23 -2.24 13.55
C MET A 4 28.68 -3.67 13.70
N PRO A 5 27.43 -3.84 14.13
CA PRO A 5 26.84 -5.16 14.25
C PRO A 5 26.77 -5.83 12.86
N GLU A 6 26.86 -7.15 12.87
CA GLU A 6 26.70 -7.96 11.66
C GLU A 6 25.32 -7.67 11.04
N GLN A 7 25.30 -7.22 9.78
CA GLN A 7 24.06 -6.94 9.07
C GLN A 7 23.42 -8.25 8.64
N SER A 8 22.18 -8.49 9.07
CA SER A 8 21.38 -9.57 8.53
C SER A 8 21.00 -9.25 7.08
N PRO A 9 20.98 -10.23 6.17
CA PRO A 9 20.50 -10.03 4.80
C PRO A 9 18.98 -9.80 4.74
N PHE A 10 18.28 -9.95 5.86
CA PHE A 10 16.82 -9.84 5.97
C PHE A 10 16.43 -8.63 6.81
N ILE A 11 15.33 -8.00 6.42
CA ILE A 11 14.66 -6.97 7.22
C ILE A 11 13.58 -7.68 8.04
N CYS A 12 13.62 -7.52 9.36
CA CYS A 12 12.54 -7.99 10.22
C CYS A 12 11.94 -6.87 11.07
N CYS A 13 10.61 -6.90 11.21
CA CYS A 13 9.89 -6.03 12.13
C CYS A 13 8.54 -6.63 12.51
N ASP A 14 8.06 -6.29 13.71
CA ASP A 14 6.67 -6.53 14.06
C ASP A 14 5.82 -5.46 13.37
N THR A 15 4.80 -5.90 12.64
CA THR A 15 3.91 -5.01 11.90
C THR A 15 2.50 -5.58 11.82
N GLN A 16 1.61 -4.85 11.17
CA GLN A 16 0.23 -5.23 10.94
C GLN A 16 0.03 -5.65 9.49
N ARG A 17 -0.80 -6.66 9.28
CA ARG A 17 -1.24 -7.12 7.96
C ARG A 17 -2.74 -7.08 7.83
N CYS A 18 -3.21 -7.00 6.59
CA CYS A 18 -4.61 -7.23 6.24
C CYS A 18 -4.73 -7.79 4.82
N ARG A 19 -5.92 -8.27 4.49
CA ARG A 19 -6.28 -8.69 3.13
C ARG A 19 -7.30 -7.73 2.56
N VAL A 20 -7.10 -7.36 1.31
CA VAL A 20 -7.94 -6.40 0.59
C VAL A 20 -8.18 -6.86 -0.83
N PHE A 21 -9.20 -6.32 -1.46
CA PHE A 21 -9.44 -6.56 -2.88
C PHE A 21 -8.75 -5.49 -3.72
N ALA A 22 -8.18 -5.89 -4.84
CA ALA A 22 -7.49 -5.00 -5.75
C ALA A 22 -8.06 -5.09 -7.17
N PHE A 23 -8.13 -3.91 -7.81
CA PHE A 23 -8.57 -3.75 -9.19
C PHE A 23 -7.65 -2.77 -9.91
N GLN A 24 -7.55 -2.89 -11.23
CA GLN A 24 -6.82 -1.92 -12.05
C GLN A 24 -7.45 -0.53 -11.86
N THR A 25 -6.58 0.48 -11.73
CA THR A 25 -7.03 1.87 -11.76
C THR A 25 -7.43 2.27 -13.18
N ALA A 26 -8.34 3.24 -13.31
CA ALA A 26 -8.76 3.76 -14.61
C ALA A 26 -7.72 4.68 -15.27
N LEU A 27 -6.69 5.08 -14.52
CA LEU A 27 -5.57 5.89 -14.98
C LEU A 27 -4.52 5.00 -15.67
N GLU A 28 -3.87 5.51 -16.72
CA GLU A 28 -2.80 4.83 -17.47
C GLU A 28 -1.46 4.78 -16.71
N ASP A 29 -1.49 4.33 -15.44
CA ASP A 29 -0.31 4.07 -14.63
C ASP A 29 -0.30 2.59 -14.22
N ASN A 30 0.88 2.03 -13.96
CA ASN A 30 1.07 0.70 -13.34
C ASN A 30 0.64 0.71 -11.87
N LYS A 31 -0.63 1.04 -11.62
CA LYS A 31 -1.21 1.20 -10.30
C LYS A 31 -2.51 0.40 -10.20
N ILE A 32 -2.70 -0.21 -9.06
CA ILE A 32 -3.95 -0.85 -8.68
C ILE A 32 -4.56 -0.07 -7.52
N SER A 33 -5.88 0.02 -7.54
CA SER A 33 -6.66 0.58 -6.43
C SER A 33 -6.98 -0.54 -5.45
N LEU A 34 -6.76 -0.26 -4.16
CA LEU A 34 -7.03 -1.18 -3.06
C LEU A 34 -8.39 -0.85 -2.45
N PHE A 35 -9.17 -1.88 -2.14
CA PHE A 35 -10.52 -1.76 -1.60
C PHE A 35 -10.68 -2.57 -0.32
N GLY A 36 -11.19 -1.91 0.72
CA GLY A 36 -11.56 -2.56 1.97
C GLY A 36 -12.94 -3.24 1.90
N ASP A 37 -13.37 -3.79 3.03
CA ASP A 37 -14.62 -4.55 3.16
C ASP A 37 -15.87 -3.73 2.79
N SER A 38 -15.83 -2.42 3.04
CA SER A 38 -16.89 -1.47 2.72
C SER A 38 -16.94 -1.08 1.24
N LYS A 39 -16.14 -1.72 0.38
CA LYS A 39 -16.01 -1.44 -1.07
C LYS A 39 -15.56 -0.03 -1.38
N THR A 40 -14.96 0.66 -0.41
CA THR A 40 -14.33 1.97 -0.59
C THR A 40 -12.88 1.80 -0.96
N VAL A 41 -12.36 2.72 -1.77
CA VAL A 41 -10.92 2.78 -2.07
C VAL A 41 -10.20 3.22 -0.80
N ILE A 42 -9.24 2.42 -0.36
CA ILE A 42 -8.43 2.70 0.82
C ILE A 42 -7.02 3.17 0.46
N GLY A 43 -6.59 2.95 -0.78
CA GLY A 43 -5.22 3.24 -1.19
C GLY A 43 -4.88 2.74 -2.58
N THR A 44 -3.60 2.78 -2.91
CA THR A 44 -3.07 2.30 -4.19
C THR A 44 -1.74 1.59 -4.01
N VAL A 45 -1.47 0.61 -4.87
CA VAL A 45 -0.17 -0.07 -4.98
C VAL A 45 0.40 0.16 -6.36
N HIS A 46 1.69 0.46 -6.43
CA HIS A 46 2.42 0.61 -7.68
C HIS A 46 3.11 -0.70 -8.05
N LEU A 47 2.67 -1.30 -9.14
CA LEU A 47 3.21 -2.55 -9.68
C LEU A 47 4.52 -2.30 -10.41
N HIS A 48 5.34 -3.35 -10.56
CA HIS A 48 6.64 -3.23 -11.20
C HIS A 48 6.56 -3.20 -12.72
N ASN A 49 5.52 -3.79 -13.31
CA ASN A 49 5.35 -3.88 -14.76
C ASN A 49 3.88 -4.06 -15.18
N ASP A 50 3.63 -3.89 -16.48
CA ASP A 50 2.31 -4.01 -17.10
C ASP A 50 1.80 -5.47 -17.11
N GLU A 51 2.71 -6.45 -17.06
CA GLU A 51 2.35 -7.87 -17.03
C GLU A 51 1.63 -8.22 -15.71
N GLN A 52 2.17 -7.76 -14.58
CA GLN A 52 1.49 -7.87 -13.28
C GLN A 52 0.14 -7.16 -13.29
N LEU A 53 0.02 -6.03 -13.98
CA LEU A 53 -1.25 -5.29 -14.08
C LEU A 53 -2.34 -6.13 -14.76
N GLN A 54 -1.99 -6.90 -15.79
CA GLN A 54 -2.93 -7.76 -16.52
C GLN A 54 -3.55 -8.87 -15.66
N GLU A 55 -2.92 -9.23 -14.54
CA GLU A 55 -3.48 -10.20 -13.58
C GLU A 55 -4.66 -9.64 -12.78
N PHE A 56 -4.81 -8.31 -12.74
CA PHE A 56 -5.88 -7.68 -12.00
C PHE A 56 -7.10 -7.41 -12.89
N PRO A 57 -8.32 -7.62 -12.36
CA PRO A 57 -9.54 -7.24 -13.06
C PRO A 57 -9.63 -5.72 -13.21
N LYS A 58 -10.31 -5.25 -14.25
CA LYS A 58 -10.66 -3.84 -14.42
C LYS A 58 -11.70 -3.43 -13.38
N SER A 59 -11.68 -2.16 -12.95
CA SER A 59 -12.63 -1.62 -11.96
C SER A 59 -14.11 -1.70 -12.36
N ASN A 60 -14.44 -1.93 -13.64
CA ASN A 60 -15.81 -2.12 -14.11
C ASN A 60 -16.28 -3.59 -14.08
N ALA A 61 -15.43 -4.52 -13.64
CA ALA A 61 -15.77 -5.93 -13.49
C ALA A 61 -16.57 -6.18 -12.20
N ASP A 62 -17.24 -7.32 -12.15
CA ASP A 62 -17.94 -7.75 -10.94
C ASP A 62 -16.98 -7.84 -9.75
N TRP A 63 -17.44 -7.45 -8.57
CA TRP A 63 -16.66 -7.53 -7.33
C TRP A 63 -16.16 -8.94 -7.02
N ALA A 64 -16.86 -9.97 -7.51
CA ALA A 64 -16.46 -11.36 -7.40
C ALA A 64 -15.18 -11.69 -8.20
N ALA A 65 -14.79 -10.85 -9.17
CA ALA A 65 -13.56 -10.99 -9.93
C ALA A 65 -12.36 -10.30 -9.25
N GLY A 66 -12.58 -9.55 -8.17
CA GLY A 66 -11.53 -8.85 -7.41
C GLY A 66 -10.43 -9.79 -6.96
N LYS A 67 -9.16 -9.42 -7.22
CA LYS A 67 -8.02 -10.19 -6.73
C LYS A 67 -7.77 -9.82 -5.27
N GLU A 68 -7.80 -10.81 -4.39
CA GLU A 68 -7.39 -10.63 -2.99
C GLU A 68 -5.87 -10.49 -2.94
N VAL A 69 -5.40 -9.46 -2.23
CA VAL A 69 -3.96 -9.21 -2.00
C VAL A 69 -3.70 -9.05 -0.50
N GLU A 70 -2.57 -9.60 -0.04
CA GLU A 70 -2.13 -9.46 1.34
C GLU A 70 -1.16 -8.28 1.47
N LEU A 71 -1.52 -7.34 2.34
CA LEU A 71 -0.76 -6.13 2.59
C LEU A 71 -0.13 -6.17 3.97
N VAL A 72 1.10 -5.68 4.07
CA VAL A 72 1.79 -5.43 5.34
C VAL A 72 2.16 -3.95 5.43
N ALA A 73 1.90 -3.31 6.57
CA ALA A 73 2.38 -1.96 6.82
C ALA A 73 3.90 -1.96 7.07
N ILE A 74 4.60 -0.91 6.66
CA ILE A 74 6.04 -0.75 6.92
C ILE A 74 6.29 0.47 7.79
N CYS A 75 5.68 1.60 7.43
CA CYS A 75 5.81 2.82 8.21
C CYS A 75 4.61 3.73 8.00
N ARG A 76 4.37 4.59 8.99
CA ARG A 76 3.43 5.69 8.88
C ARG A 76 4.14 6.91 8.32
N VAL A 77 3.53 7.56 7.34
CA VAL A 77 4.04 8.77 6.69
C VAL A 77 2.99 9.87 6.77
N ARG A 78 3.47 11.12 6.79
CA ARG A 78 2.61 12.29 6.56
C ARG A 78 2.87 12.81 5.17
N ARG A 79 1.80 12.93 4.39
CA ARG A 79 1.83 13.47 3.03
C ARG A 79 1.32 14.91 3.04
N HIS A 80 1.85 15.68 2.10
CA HIS A 80 1.47 17.08 1.91
C HIS A 80 1.26 17.30 0.42
N SER A 81 0.10 17.83 0.04
CA SER A 81 -0.17 18.29 -1.32
C SER A 81 -0.32 19.81 -1.32
N LYS A 82 0.07 20.42 -2.44
CA LYS A 82 -0.19 21.84 -2.67
C LYS A 82 -1.45 21.91 -3.54
N LEU A 83 -2.51 22.50 -3.01
CA LEU A 83 -3.62 22.91 -3.84
C LEU A 83 -3.21 24.20 -4.54
N LEU A 84 -3.02 24.13 -5.86
CA LEU A 84 -2.79 25.33 -6.67
C LEU A 84 -4.14 26.02 -6.83
N GLY A 85 -4.49 26.91 -5.90
CA GLY A 85 -5.68 27.75 -6.04
C GLY A 85 -5.56 28.65 -7.27
N GLU A 86 -6.64 28.78 -8.05
CA GLU A 86 -6.71 29.68 -9.22
C GLU A 86 -6.63 31.17 -8.85
N GLU A 87 -6.78 31.52 -7.57
CA GLU A 87 -6.64 32.90 -7.09
C GLU A 87 -5.37 33.12 -6.28
N VAL A 88 -4.77 34.28 -6.54
CA VAL A 88 -3.56 34.85 -5.93
C VAL A 88 -3.75 35.09 -4.43
N SER A 89 -3.90 34.02 -3.65
CA SER A 89 -3.70 34.04 -2.21
C SER A 89 -2.22 33.72 -1.96
N PHE A 90 -1.55 34.57 -1.18
CA PHE A 90 -0.10 34.48 -0.91
C PHE A 90 0.31 33.25 -0.07
N GLN A 91 -0.59 32.30 0.16
CA GLN A 91 -0.36 31.10 0.96
C GLN A 91 -0.98 29.90 0.25
N PRO A 92 -0.18 28.94 -0.26
CA PRO A 92 -0.73 27.70 -0.79
C PRO A 92 -1.50 26.98 0.32
N LEU A 93 -2.76 26.63 0.07
CA LEU A 93 -3.50 25.70 0.91
C LEU A 93 -2.75 24.37 0.89
N LEU A 94 -2.04 24.08 1.98
CA LEU A 94 -1.32 22.84 2.16
C LEU A 94 -2.28 21.84 2.79
N GLU A 95 -2.78 20.92 1.98
CA GLU A 95 -3.51 19.78 2.51
C GLU A 95 -2.50 18.75 3.01
N SER A 96 -2.74 18.19 4.18
CA SER A 96 -1.90 17.13 4.74
C SER A 96 -2.76 15.99 5.22
N TRP A 97 -2.37 14.77 4.92
CA TRP A 97 -3.01 13.56 5.41
C TRP A 97 -1.95 12.58 5.89
N ASP A 98 -2.35 11.68 6.76
CA ASP A 98 -1.50 10.57 7.19
C ASP A 98 -1.82 9.34 6.36
N ALA A 99 -0.78 8.57 6.02
CA ALA A 99 -0.90 7.33 5.28
C ALA A 99 0.03 6.28 5.87
N TYR A 100 -0.26 5.01 5.61
CA TYR A 100 0.69 3.92 5.80
C TYR A 100 1.32 3.57 4.45
N VAL A 101 2.65 3.46 4.43
CA VAL A 101 3.36 2.78 3.35
C VAL A 101 3.18 1.29 3.56
N VAL A 102 2.67 0.61 2.54
CA VAL A 102 2.37 -0.83 2.58
C VAL A 102 3.16 -1.57 1.51
N LEU A 103 3.44 -2.84 1.76
CA LEU A 103 3.92 -3.78 0.76
C LEU A 103 2.82 -4.78 0.44
N TRP A 104 2.64 -5.06 -0.84
CA TRP A 104 1.95 -6.27 -1.27
C TRP A 104 2.97 -7.41 -1.22
N VAL A 105 2.65 -8.45 -0.43
CA VAL A 105 3.53 -9.59 -0.21
C VAL A 105 2.82 -10.91 -0.46
N GLU A 106 3.61 -11.92 -0.81
CA GLU A 106 3.23 -13.33 -0.74
C GLU A 106 4.08 -14.03 0.31
N TRP A 107 3.49 -14.98 1.04
CA TRP A 107 4.19 -15.72 2.08
C TRP A 107 4.54 -17.13 1.59
N SER A 108 5.79 -17.52 1.81
CA SER A 108 6.25 -18.89 1.62
C SER A 108 7.16 -19.26 2.79
N ASP A 109 6.83 -20.36 3.49
CA ASP A 109 7.58 -20.88 4.65
C ASP A 109 7.84 -19.84 5.76
N GLY A 110 6.87 -18.93 5.99
CA GLY A 110 6.97 -17.87 7.01
C GLY A 110 7.82 -16.67 6.58
N VAL A 111 8.26 -16.65 5.32
CA VAL A 111 9.03 -15.56 4.72
C VAL A 111 8.14 -14.78 3.75
N ALA A 112 8.17 -13.45 3.85
CA ALA A 112 7.43 -12.57 2.97
C ALA A 112 8.27 -12.20 1.74
N TYR A 113 7.68 -12.33 0.56
CA TYR A 113 8.24 -11.91 -0.72
C TYR A 113 7.50 -10.68 -1.20
N ARG A 114 8.22 -9.56 -1.38
CA ARG A 114 7.62 -8.31 -1.87
C ARG A 114 7.29 -8.43 -3.35
N LEU A 115 6.01 -8.24 -3.66
CA LEU A 115 5.51 -8.16 -5.03
C LEU A 115 5.38 -6.72 -5.52
N ALA A 116 5.01 -5.79 -4.65
CA ALA A 116 4.87 -4.37 -4.97
C ALA A 116 4.82 -3.51 -3.69
N SER A 117 4.77 -2.18 -3.85
CA SER A 117 4.62 -1.24 -2.74
C SER A 117 3.61 -0.16 -3.03
N GLY A 118 2.98 0.37 -2.00
CA GLY A 118 1.91 1.35 -2.13
C GLY A 118 1.70 2.17 -0.88
N GLU A 119 0.58 2.89 -0.90
CA GLU A 119 0.14 3.71 0.21
C GLU A 119 -1.36 3.52 0.43
N VAL A 120 -1.74 3.49 1.70
CA VAL A 120 -3.13 3.44 2.15
C VAL A 120 -3.40 4.59 3.10
N ASP A 121 -4.60 5.15 3.03
CA ASP A 121 -5.07 6.15 3.98
C ASP A 121 -5.05 5.58 5.41
N LYS A 122 -4.63 6.40 6.37
CA LYS A 122 -4.47 5.98 7.76
C LYS A 122 -5.79 5.58 8.41
N GLU A 123 -6.84 6.39 8.25
CA GLU A 123 -8.14 6.13 8.89
C GLU A 123 -8.80 4.89 8.30
N ALA A 124 -8.67 4.73 6.97
CA ALA A 124 -9.13 3.54 6.28
C ALA A 124 -8.40 2.27 6.75
N TRP A 125 -7.07 2.33 6.90
CA TRP A 125 -6.25 1.20 7.36
C TRP A 125 -6.56 0.81 8.81
N GLU A 126 -6.59 1.78 9.73
CA GLU A 126 -6.89 1.52 11.15
C GLU A 126 -8.32 1.01 11.37
N GLY A 127 -9.24 1.27 10.43
CA GLY A 127 -10.60 0.74 10.44
C GLY A 127 -10.74 -0.70 9.95
N MET A 128 -9.66 -1.33 9.46
CA MET A 128 -9.69 -2.70 8.94
C MET A 128 -9.53 -3.76 10.04
N ALA A 129 -9.85 -5.01 9.69
CA ALA A 129 -9.44 -6.17 10.48
C ALA A 129 -7.93 -6.42 10.30
N LEU A 130 -7.14 -5.82 11.19
CA LEU A 130 -5.67 -5.95 11.19
C LEU A 130 -5.22 -7.13 12.06
N GLU A 131 -4.21 -7.86 11.58
CA GLU A 131 -3.53 -8.91 12.33
C GLU A 131 -2.08 -8.51 12.58
N ASP A 132 -1.57 -8.70 13.81
CA ASP A 132 -0.16 -8.52 14.11
C ASP A 132 0.66 -9.68 13.52
N VAL A 133 1.77 -9.36 12.87
CA VAL A 133 2.67 -10.31 12.22
C VAL A 133 4.13 -9.90 12.38
N ALA A 134 5.00 -10.88 12.61
CA ALA A 134 6.44 -10.68 12.49
C ALA A 134 6.84 -10.78 11.01
N LEU A 135 7.12 -9.64 10.39
CA LEU A 135 7.58 -9.58 9.01
C LEU A 135 9.05 -10.01 8.96
N VAL A 136 9.36 -10.94 8.06
CA VAL A 136 10.73 -11.26 7.64
C VAL A 136 10.78 -11.14 6.12
N LEU A 137 11.46 -10.11 5.64
CA LEU A 137 11.53 -9.75 4.23
C LEU A 137 12.88 -10.16 3.62
N VAL A 138 12.83 -10.78 2.44
CA VAL A 138 13.98 -11.21 1.61
C VAL A 138 14.03 -10.42 0.31
#